data_AF-X0XQK7-F1
#
_entry.id   AF-X0XQK7-F1
#
_cell.length_a   1.000
_cell.length_b   1.000
_cell.length_c   1.000
_cell.angle_alpha   90.00
_cell.angle_beta   90.00
_cell.angle_gamma   90.00
#
_symmetry.space_group_name_H-M   'P 1'
#
loop_
_entity.id
_entity.type
_entity.pdbx_description
1 polymer ?
#
loop_
_entity_poly.entity_id
_entity_poly.type
_entity_poly.pdbx_seq_one_letter_code
_entity_poly.pdbx_strand_id
1 'polypeptide(L)'
;MEIKEFNPTRAEVQKAKDESLVLLEKEITDVNTFTEVDEGRKKLAKMMSTISNFAKAARAGYIKAQKDNIKQENELIDEIKPTRDKLKEKLNTYKEKQIIETRKKFLPKRMEQFAEIKCDITEEELLKLDDDQVAALYVAKKEEYLDHVQEQSRLKKEAEEKELADEREALRKEKEDLEREKERVKKDAENAARQAELDKEKAVQDVKDKAESDRQKFLKEQKEKDD
;
A
#
# COMPACT_ATOMS: atom_id res chain seq x y z
N MET A 1 53.08 -39.02 -0.06
CA MET A 1 52.52 -40.34 0.27
C MET A 1 53.17 -41.32 -0.69
N GLU A 2 54.09 -42.17 -0.23
CA GLU A 2 54.71 -43.20 -1.08
C GLU A 2 53.66 -44.28 -1.38
N ILE A 3 53.29 -44.43 -2.64
CA ILE A 3 52.45 -45.53 -3.09
C ILE A 3 53.34 -46.77 -3.01
N LYS A 4 53.14 -47.61 -1.98
CA LYS A 4 53.78 -48.93 -1.93
C LYS A 4 53.44 -49.67 -3.22
N GLU A 5 54.47 -50.21 -3.87
CA GLU A 5 54.35 -50.93 -5.13
C GLU A 5 53.39 -52.12 -4.97
N PHE A 6 52.47 -52.30 -5.93
CA PHE A 6 51.44 -53.33 -5.89
C PHE A 6 52.08 -54.72 -6.04
N ASN A 7 51.93 -55.56 -5.00
CA ASN A 7 52.42 -56.93 -4.99
C ASN A 7 51.28 -57.84 -4.50
N PRO A 8 50.90 -58.90 -5.25
CA PRO A 8 51.52 -59.44 -6.48
C PRO A 8 51.17 -58.65 -7.74
N THR A 9 52.11 -58.53 -8.66
CA THR A 9 51.93 -57.93 -9.98
C THR A 9 50.98 -58.75 -10.86
N ARG A 10 50.41 -58.12 -11.88
CA ARG A 10 49.53 -58.82 -12.84
C ARG A 10 50.21 -60.02 -13.51
N ALA A 11 51.51 -59.91 -13.80
CA ALA A 11 52.29 -60.99 -14.38
C ALA A 11 52.42 -62.18 -13.42
N GLU A 12 52.66 -61.93 -12.13
CA GLU A 12 52.74 -62.99 -11.11
C GLU A 12 51.41 -63.69 -10.87
N VAL A 13 50.30 -62.93 -10.87
CA VAL A 13 48.95 -63.48 -10.76
C VAL A 13 48.62 -64.36 -11.98
N GLN A 14 48.97 -63.89 -13.19
CA GLN A 14 48.73 -64.65 -14.41
C GLN A 14 49.56 -65.94 -14.44
N LYS A 15 50.84 -65.87 -14.06
CA LYS A 15 51.70 -67.05 -13.93
C LYS A 15 51.14 -68.08 -12.93
N ALA A 16 50.75 -67.63 -11.74
CA ALA A 16 50.17 -68.53 -10.73
C ALA A 16 48.84 -69.16 -11.17
N LYS A 17 48.04 -68.41 -11.95
CA LYS A 17 46.82 -68.94 -12.58
C LYS A 17 47.16 -70.02 -13.60
N ASP A 18 48.09 -69.75 -14.51
CA ASP A 18 48.46 -70.70 -15.57
C ASP A 18 49.10 -71.97 -15.00
N GLU A 19 49.96 -71.84 -13.99
CA GLU A 19 50.49 -72.98 -13.21
C GLU A 19 49.37 -73.81 -12.56
N SER A 20 48.34 -73.15 -12.03
CA SER A 20 47.21 -73.84 -11.38
C SER A 20 46.24 -74.47 -12.38
N LEU A 21 46.15 -73.97 -13.62
CA LEU A 21 45.37 -74.61 -14.69
C LEU A 21 45.94 -75.97 -15.05
N VAL A 22 47.27 -76.09 -15.11
CA VAL A 22 47.94 -77.38 -15.32
C VAL A 22 47.65 -78.37 -14.19
N LEU A 23 47.52 -77.88 -12.94
CA LEU A 23 47.18 -78.72 -11.79
C LEU A 23 45.72 -79.19 -11.81
N LEU A 24 44.81 -78.45 -12.46
CA LEU A 24 43.39 -78.83 -12.57
C LEU A 24 43.17 -80.02 -13.52
N GLU A 25 44.08 -80.22 -14.49
CA GLU A 25 44.01 -81.34 -15.44
C GLU A 25 44.55 -82.65 -14.85
N LYS A 26 45.22 -82.61 -13.68
CA LYS A 26 45.76 -83.79 -13.01
C LYS A 26 44.67 -84.49 -12.18
N GLU A 27 44.52 -85.80 -12.35
CA GLU A 27 43.75 -86.64 -11.45
C GLU A 27 44.56 -86.90 -10.16
N ILE A 28 43.94 -86.74 -8.99
CA ILE A 28 44.61 -86.95 -7.70
C ILE A 28 44.60 -88.44 -7.39
N THR A 29 45.71 -89.12 -7.71
CA THR A 29 45.85 -90.57 -7.52
C THR A 29 46.81 -90.94 -6.39
N ASP A 30 47.62 -89.99 -5.90
CA ASP A 30 48.61 -90.22 -4.85
C ASP A 30 48.77 -89.01 -3.90
N VAL A 31 49.52 -89.21 -2.81
CA VAL A 31 49.76 -88.17 -1.79
C VAL A 31 50.57 -86.99 -2.35
N ASN A 32 51.40 -87.22 -3.36
CA ASN A 32 52.25 -86.20 -3.96
C ASN A 32 51.43 -85.23 -4.80
N THR A 33 50.59 -85.76 -5.71
CA THR A 33 49.63 -85.00 -6.52
C THR A 33 48.62 -84.24 -5.64
N PHE A 34 48.17 -84.82 -4.53
CA PHE A 34 47.35 -84.12 -3.54
C PHE A 34 48.07 -82.90 -2.95
N THR A 35 49.34 -83.08 -2.55
CA THR A 35 50.14 -82.01 -1.93
C THR A 35 50.38 -80.87 -2.92
N GLU A 36 50.73 -81.17 -4.17
CA GLU A 36 50.91 -80.17 -5.23
C GLU A 36 49.65 -79.33 -5.47
N VAL A 37 48.48 -79.97 -5.54
CA VAL A 37 47.19 -79.28 -5.75
C VAL A 37 46.83 -78.41 -4.55
N ASP A 38 47.03 -78.89 -3.31
CA ASP A 38 46.74 -78.10 -2.10
C ASP A 38 47.71 -76.91 -1.93
N GLU A 39 48.98 -77.07 -2.28
CA GLU A 39 49.96 -75.97 -2.31
C GLU A 39 49.60 -74.91 -3.37
N GLY A 40 49.21 -75.34 -4.57
CA GLY A 40 48.69 -74.44 -5.61
C GLY A 40 47.47 -73.65 -5.15
N ARG A 41 46.50 -74.34 -4.52
CA ARG A 41 45.30 -73.71 -3.92
C ARG A 41 45.68 -72.69 -2.85
N LYS A 42 46.57 -73.05 -1.92
CA LYS A 42 47.05 -72.16 -0.85
C LYS A 42 47.78 -70.93 -1.42
N LYS A 43 48.59 -71.10 -2.47
CA LYS A 43 49.29 -70.01 -3.17
C LYS A 43 48.30 -69.02 -3.78
N LEU A 44 47.27 -69.49 -4.50
CA LEU A 44 46.21 -68.64 -5.05
C LEU A 44 45.41 -67.93 -3.95
N ALA A 45 45.03 -68.64 -2.89
CA ALA A 45 44.30 -68.05 -1.76
C ALA A 45 45.11 -66.96 -1.05
N LYS A 46 46.41 -67.16 -0.87
CA LYS A 46 47.32 -66.17 -0.32
C LYS A 46 47.43 -64.94 -1.22
N MET A 47 47.58 -65.13 -2.54
CA MET A 47 47.60 -64.01 -3.50
C MET A 47 46.31 -63.21 -3.49
N MET A 48 45.14 -63.87 -3.47
CA MET A 48 43.84 -63.21 -3.34
C MET A 48 43.74 -62.35 -2.07
N SER A 49 44.18 -62.91 -0.93
CA SER A 49 44.19 -62.19 0.35
C SER A 49 45.10 -60.96 0.30
N THR A 50 46.30 -61.09 -0.26
CA THR A 50 47.24 -59.97 -0.43
C THR A 50 46.65 -58.87 -1.30
N ILE A 51 46.07 -59.21 -2.45
CA ILE A 51 45.41 -58.25 -3.36
C ILE A 51 44.27 -57.50 -2.63
N SER A 52 43.42 -58.24 -1.92
CA SER A 52 42.30 -57.67 -1.16
C SER A 52 42.76 -56.72 -0.05
N ASN A 53 43.77 -57.11 0.72
CA ASN A 53 44.32 -56.30 1.79
C ASN A 53 45.02 -55.05 1.27
N PHE A 54 45.78 -55.15 0.17
CA PHE A 54 46.38 -54.00 -0.49
C PHE A 54 45.30 -53.02 -0.97
N ALA A 55 44.26 -53.51 -1.65
CA ALA A 55 43.17 -52.67 -2.16
C ALA A 55 42.44 -51.94 -1.02
N LYS A 56 42.17 -52.62 0.10
CA LYS A 56 41.58 -52.02 1.30
C LYS A 56 42.48 -50.93 1.91
N ALA A 57 43.77 -51.21 2.06
CA ALA A 57 44.74 -50.26 2.60
C ALA A 57 44.91 -49.02 1.70
N ALA A 58 45.00 -49.21 0.39
CA ALA A 58 45.05 -48.13 -0.59
C ALA A 58 43.79 -47.26 -0.50
N ARG A 59 42.60 -47.87 -0.48
CA ARG A 59 41.33 -47.15 -0.35
C ARG A 59 41.25 -46.35 0.96
N ALA A 60 41.70 -46.93 2.08
CA ALA A 60 41.78 -46.21 3.36
C ALA A 60 42.75 -45.03 3.30
N GLY A 61 43.89 -45.19 2.64
CA GLY A 61 44.87 -44.12 2.40
C GLY A 61 44.27 -42.96 1.59
N TYR A 62 43.58 -43.27 0.49
CA TYR A 62 42.89 -42.27 -0.33
C TYR A 62 41.81 -41.53 0.45
N ILE A 63 40.97 -42.24 1.20
CA ILE A 63 39.92 -41.62 2.03
C ILE A 63 40.54 -40.70 3.08
N LYS A 64 41.65 -41.11 3.71
CA LYS A 64 42.36 -40.27 4.68
C LYS A 64 42.91 -39.00 4.02
N ALA A 65 43.63 -39.13 2.90
CA ALA A 65 44.15 -37.98 2.16
C ALA A 65 43.03 -37.04 1.71
N GLN A 66 41.92 -37.58 1.23
CA GLN A 66 40.74 -36.79 0.86
C GLN A 66 40.20 -35.99 2.05
N LYS A 67 40.04 -36.62 3.22
CA LYS A 67 39.59 -35.94 4.44
C LYS A 67 40.58 -34.88 4.90
N ASP A 68 41.87 -35.17 4.85
CA ASP A 68 42.92 -34.21 5.23
C ASP A 68 42.91 -32.99 4.28
N ASN A 69 42.74 -33.20 2.97
CA ASN A 69 42.59 -32.12 1.99
C ASN A 69 41.34 -31.27 2.24
N ILE A 70 40.18 -31.89 2.48
CA ILE A 70 38.93 -31.17 2.81
C ILE A 70 39.11 -30.35 4.09
N LYS A 71 39.81 -30.89 5.09
CA LYS A 71 40.10 -30.16 6.33
C LYS A 71 40.96 -28.92 6.05
N GLN A 72 42.04 -29.07 5.28
CA GLN A 72 42.90 -27.94 4.89
C GLN A 72 42.13 -26.90 4.07
N GLU A 73 41.29 -27.33 3.13
CA GLU A 73 40.44 -26.44 2.35
C GLU A 73 39.52 -25.62 3.26
N ASN A 74 38.84 -26.26 4.21
CA ASN A 74 37.96 -25.58 5.15
C ASN A 74 38.72 -24.63 6.08
N GLU A 75 39.90 -25.02 6.58
CA GLU A 75 40.76 -24.15 7.40
C GLU A 75 41.14 -22.86 6.64
N LEU A 76 41.55 -23.00 5.37
CA LEU A 76 41.87 -21.86 4.50
C LEU A 76 40.63 -20.98 4.20
N ILE A 77 39.48 -21.60 3.96
CA ILE A 77 38.22 -20.87 3.76
C ILE A 77 37.85 -20.08 5.03
N ASP A 78 37.93 -20.72 6.20
CA ASP A 78 37.58 -20.11 7.48
C ASP A 78 38.53 -18.96 7.86
N GLU A 79 39.80 -19.00 7.41
CA GLU A 79 40.74 -17.89 7.57
C GLU A 79 40.34 -16.67 6.71
N ILE A 80 39.91 -16.89 5.47
CA ILE A 80 39.61 -15.81 4.52
C ILE A 80 38.20 -15.24 4.72
N LYS A 81 37.24 -16.08 5.12
CA LYS A 81 35.81 -15.76 5.20
C LYS A 81 35.49 -14.53 6.07
N PRO A 82 36.03 -14.36 7.30
CA PRO A 82 35.76 -13.17 8.12
C PRO A 82 36.23 -11.88 7.44
N THR A 83 37.37 -11.93 6.76
CA THR A 83 37.93 -10.77 6.05
C THR A 83 37.08 -10.41 4.84
N ARG A 84 36.69 -11.40 4.04
CA ARG A 84 35.74 -11.23 2.93
C ARG A 84 34.43 -10.61 3.41
N ASP A 85 33.87 -11.10 4.50
CA ASP A 85 32.58 -10.63 5.03
C ASP A 85 32.67 -9.19 5.55
N LYS A 86 33.77 -8.83 6.25
CA LYS A 86 34.05 -7.43 6.63
C LYS A 86 34.21 -6.50 5.42
N LEU A 87 34.87 -6.96 4.35
CA LEU A 87 34.99 -6.18 3.12
C LEU A 87 33.63 -5.99 2.43
N LYS A 88 32.81 -7.03 2.40
CA LYS A 88 31.44 -6.97 1.89
C LYS A 88 30.59 -5.97 2.68
N GLU A 89 30.67 -6.00 4.00
CA GLU A 89 29.98 -5.05 4.87
C GLU A 89 30.41 -3.60 4.58
N LYS A 90 31.73 -3.33 4.54
CA LYS A 90 32.26 -2.01 4.18
C LYS A 90 31.78 -1.52 2.82
N LEU A 91 31.75 -2.40 1.82
CA LEU A 91 31.26 -2.07 0.49
C LEU A 91 29.77 -1.73 0.51
N ASN A 92 28.96 -2.51 1.24
CA ASN A 92 27.53 -2.25 1.37
C ASN A 92 27.27 -0.92 2.07
N THR A 93 27.96 -0.62 3.18
CA THR A 93 27.86 0.68 3.86
C THR A 93 28.23 1.84 2.94
N TYR A 94 29.25 1.69 2.09
CA TYR A 94 29.60 2.73 1.11
C TYR A 94 28.51 2.90 0.05
N LYS A 95 27.97 1.80 -0.49
CA LYS A 95 26.87 1.83 -1.45
C LYS A 95 25.62 2.50 -0.87
N GLU A 96 25.25 2.18 0.36
CA GLU A 96 24.13 2.80 1.07
C GLU A 96 24.35 4.32 1.24
N LYS A 97 25.56 4.74 1.62
CA LYS A 97 25.92 6.17 1.67
C LYS A 97 25.78 6.84 0.32
N GLN A 98 26.26 6.22 -0.76
CA GLN A 98 26.12 6.75 -2.12
C GLN A 98 24.65 6.86 -2.53
N ILE A 99 23.81 5.89 -2.21
CA ILE A 99 22.36 5.94 -2.46
C ILE A 99 21.71 7.09 -1.69
N ILE A 100 22.08 7.28 -0.42
CA ILE A 100 21.55 8.40 0.37
C ILE A 100 22.03 9.74 -0.21
N GLU A 101 23.30 9.85 -0.61
CA GLU A 101 23.83 11.06 -1.25
C GLU A 101 23.14 11.39 -2.58
N THR A 102 22.82 10.38 -3.41
CA THR A 102 22.06 10.61 -4.64
C THR A 102 20.64 11.04 -4.32
N ARG A 103 19.97 10.39 -3.35
CA ARG A 103 18.62 10.79 -2.89
C ARG A 103 18.58 12.22 -2.35
N LYS A 104 19.60 12.65 -1.59
CA LYS A 104 19.74 14.02 -1.09
C LYS A 104 19.72 15.07 -2.20
N LYS A 105 20.23 14.77 -3.39
CA LYS A 105 20.18 15.70 -4.54
C LYS A 105 18.75 15.96 -5.04
N PHE A 106 17.88 14.97 -4.93
CA PHE A 106 16.48 15.08 -5.35
C PHE A 106 15.55 15.55 -4.23
N LEU A 107 16.04 15.58 -3.00
CA LEU A 107 15.28 15.91 -1.81
C LEU A 107 14.60 17.30 -1.88
N PRO A 108 15.25 18.39 -2.33
CA PRO A 108 14.58 19.70 -2.43
C PRO A 108 13.34 19.64 -3.33
N LYS A 109 13.46 19.02 -4.51
CA LYS A 109 12.35 18.87 -5.44
C LYS A 109 11.22 18.00 -4.87
N ARG A 110 11.56 16.93 -4.14
CA ARG A 110 10.56 16.07 -3.48
C ARG A 110 9.83 16.83 -2.38
N MET A 111 10.54 17.60 -1.56
CA MET A 111 9.95 18.44 -0.52
C MET A 111 8.96 19.45 -1.12
N GLU A 112 9.33 20.09 -2.23
CA GLU A 112 8.42 21.00 -2.97
C GLU A 112 7.14 20.27 -3.44
N GLN A 113 7.27 19.05 -3.97
CA GLN A 113 6.11 18.26 -4.41
C GLN A 113 5.15 17.92 -3.26
N PHE A 114 5.67 17.50 -2.11
CA PHE A 114 4.83 17.19 -0.95
C PHE A 114 4.23 18.46 -0.31
N ALA A 115 4.94 19.58 -0.36
CA ALA A 115 4.41 20.88 0.07
C ALA A 115 3.23 21.35 -0.80
N GLU A 116 3.26 21.08 -2.12
CA GLU A 116 2.17 21.42 -3.05
C GLU A 116 0.83 20.76 -2.65
N ILE A 117 0.89 19.51 -2.19
CA ILE A 117 -0.27 18.75 -1.72
C ILE A 117 -0.54 18.92 -0.21
N LYS A 118 0.12 19.89 0.45
CA LYS A 118 0.01 20.17 1.89
C LYS A 118 0.26 18.93 2.77
N CYS A 119 1.21 18.09 2.37
CA CYS A 119 1.61 16.91 3.13
C CYS A 119 2.92 17.20 3.88
N ASP A 120 2.88 17.16 5.21
CA ASP A 120 4.06 17.30 6.05
C ASP A 120 4.78 15.95 6.13
N ILE A 121 5.86 15.81 5.36
CA ILE A 121 6.78 14.67 5.43
C ILE A 121 8.17 15.16 5.79
N THR A 122 8.86 14.41 6.65
CA THR A 122 10.22 14.79 7.05
C THR A 122 11.25 14.38 6.00
N GLU A 123 12.35 15.13 5.92
CA GLU A 123 13.46 14.79 5.02
C GLU A 123 14.03 13.40 5.33
N GLU A 124 14.08 13.03 6.62
CA GLU A 124 14.59 11.75 7.08
C GLU A 124 13.73 10.57 6.60
N GLU A 125 12.41 10.76 6.53
CA GLU A 125 11.49 9.76 5.97
C GLU A 125 11.68 9.61 4.47
N LEU A 126 11.78 10.72 3.73
CA LEU A 126 12.00 10.70 2.29
C LEU A 126 13.34 10.07 1.89
N LEU A 127 14.39 10.19 2.71
CA LEU A 127 15.69 9.58 2.43
C LEU A 127 15.70 8.06 2.62
N LYS A 128 14.80 7.53 3.45
CA LYS A 128 14.68 6.07 3.67
C LYS A 128 14.01 5.39 2.48
N LEU A 129 13.13 6.10 1.78
CA LEU A 129 12.38 5.58 0.64
C LEU A 129 13.22 5.58 -0.65
N ASP A 130 13.03 4.56 -1.47
CA ASP A 130 13.50 4.56 -2.86
C ASP A 130 12.59 5.39 -3.77
N ASP A 131 12.99 5.52 -5.04
CA ASP A 131 12.31 6.40 -5.99
C ASP A 131 10.88 5.93 -6.30
N ASP A 132 10.67 4.61 -6.37
CA ASP A 132 9.36 4.01 -6.63
C ASP A 132 8.43 4.17 -5.43
N GLN A 133 8.97 4.00 -4.21
CA GLN A 133 8.25 4.22 -2.96
C GLN A 133 7.86 5.68 -2.76
N VAL A 134 8.73 6.63 -3.10
CA VAL A 134 8.41 8.07 -3.06
C VAL A 134 7.29 8.39 -4.06
N ALA A 135 7.36 7.85 -5.27
CA ALA A 135 6.33 8.05 -6.28
C ALA A 135 4.98 7.49 -5.83
N ALA A 136 4.96 6.26 -5.29
CA ALA A 136 3.74 5.64 -4.77
C ALA A 136 3.14 6.43 -3.61
N LEU A 137 3.97 6.89 -2.66
CA LEU A 137 3.52 7.70 -1.52
C LEU A 137 2.94 9.04 -1.98
N TYR A 138 3.59 9.70 -2.95
CA TYR A 138 3.10 10.96 -3.50
C TYR A 138 1.74 10.80 -4.18
N VAL A 139 1.55 9.75 -4.99
CA VAL A 139 0.26 9.47 -5.65
C VAL A 139 -0.84 9.28 -4.62
N ALA A 140 -0.62 8.43 -3.62
CA ALA A 140 -1.60 8.18 -2.56
C ALA A 140 -1.98 9.47 -1.81
N LYS A 141 -0.99 10.29 -1.42
CA LYS A 141 -1.25 11.55 -0.72
C LYS A 141 -1.89 12.62 -1.60
N LYS A 142 -1.58 12.63 -2.88
CA LYS A 142 -2.22 13.52 -3.85
C LYS A 142 -3.69 13.16 -4.06
N GLU A 143 -4.03 11.89 -4.12
CA GLU A 143 -5.43 11.42 -4.20
C GLU A 143 -6.21 11.86 -2.97
N GLU A 144 -5.70 11.61 -1.75
CA GLU A 144 -6.30 12.08 -0.50
C GLU A 144 -6.52 13.61 -0.49
N TYR A 145 -5.53 14.37 -0.96
CA TYR A 145 -5.63 15.83 -1.05
C TYR A 145 -6.72 16.28 -2.04
N LEU A 146 -6.77 15.67 -3.23
CA LEU A 146 -7.76 16.01 -4.25
C LEU A 146 -9.18 15.70 -3.78
N ASP A 147 -9.39 14.58 -3.09
CA ASP A 147 -10.67 14.22 -2.50
C ASP A 147 -11.11 15.26 -1.46
N HIS A 148 -10.20 15.68 -0.58
CA HIS A 148 -10.48 16.72 0.41
C HIS A 148 -10.78 18.08 -0.24
N VAL A 149 -10.08 18.46 -1.30
CA VAL A 149 -10.33 19.70 -2.05
C VAL A 149 -11.69 19.66 -2.76
N GLN A 150 -12.04 18.52 -3.37
CA GLN A 150 -13.35 18.36 -4.00
C GLN A 150 -14.48 18.46 -2.99
N GLU A 151 -14.34 17.81 -1.83
CA GLU A 151 -15.34 17.87 -0.77
C GLU A 151 -15.50 19.29 -0.20
N GLN A 152 -14.39 19.99 0.06
CA GLN A 152 -14.42 21.40 0.47
C GLN A 152 -15.10 22.28 -0.58
N SER A 153 -14.84 22.04 -1.87
CA SER A 153 -15.51 22.79 -2.94
C SER A 153 -17.00 22.49 -3.01
N ARG A 154 -17.42 21.25 -2.75
CA ARG A 154 -18.83 20.85 -2.72
C ARG A 154 -19.55 21.53 -1.57
N LEU A 155 -18.99 21.46 -0.36
CA LEU A 155 -19.53 22.12 0.82
C LEU A 155 -19.67 23.64 0.66
N LYS A 156 -18.68 24.29 0.03
CA LYS A 156 -18.76 25.73 -0.28
C LYS A 156 -19.89 26.07 -1.24
N LYS A 157 -20.06 25.29 -2.31
CA LYS A 157 -21.17 25.48 -3.26
C LYS A 157 -22.52 25.25 -2.62
N GLU A 158 -22.67 24.20 -1.81
CA GLU A 158 -23.90 23.92 -1.08
C GLU A 158 -24.24 25.05 -0.08
N ALA A 159 -23.22 25.64 0.58
CA ALA A 159 -23.41 26.80 1.45
C ALA A 159 -23.82 28.06 0.67
N GLU A 160 -23.15 28.37 -0.44
CA GLU A 160 -23.49 29.51 -1.31
C GLU A 160 -24.90 29.38 -1.90
N GLU A 161 -25.30 28.18 -2.36
CA GLU A 161 -26.65 27.93 -2.87
C GLU A 161 -27.71 28.10 -1.79
N LYS A 162 -27.42 27.69 -0.55
CA LYS A 162 -28.31 27.87 0.58
C LYS A 162 -28.47 29.34 0.96
N GLU A 163 -27.38 30.10 1.05
CA GLU A 163 -27.44 31.54 1.31
C GLU A 163 -28.24 32.27 0.22
N LEU A 164 -28.03 31.92 -1.04
CA LEU A 164 -28.78 32.51 -2.16
C LEU A 164 -30.27 32.15 -2.12
N ALA A 165 -30.62 30.93 -1.68
CA ALA A 165 -32.01 30.50 -1.51
C ALA A 165 -32.70 31.25 -0.35
N ASP A 166 -32.02 31.39 0.78
CA ASP A 166 -32.49 32.13 1.95
C ASP A 166 -32.70 33.62 1.62
N GLU A 167 -31.78 34.25 0.88
CA GLU A 167 -31.91 35.64 0.42
C GLU A 167 -33.09 35.83 -0.54
N ARG A 168 -33.30 34.88 -1.48
CA ARG A 168 -34.46 34.90 -2.38
C ARG A 168 -35.78 34.73 -1.65
N GLU A 169 -35.84 33.89 -0.63
CA GLU A 169 -37.04 33.72 0.18
C GLU A 169 -37.34 34.97 1.01
N ALA A 170 -36.32 35.58 1.63
CA ALA A 170 -36.45 36.83 2.36
C ALA A 170 -36.99 37.96 1.47
N LEU A 171 -36.41 38.15 0.29
CA LEU A 171 -36.87 39.13 -0.71
C LEU A 171 -38.31 38.85 -1.18
N ARG A 172 -38.71 37.58 -1.29
CA ARG A 172 -40.09 37.23 -1.64
C ARG A 172 -41.06 37.61 -0.53
N LYS A 173 -40.74 37.30 0.72
CA LYS A 173 -41.55 37.68 1.89
C LYS A 173 -41.67 39.20 2.02
N GLU A 174 -40.57 39.93 1.86
CA GLU A 174 -40.60 41.40 1.90
C GLU A 174 -41.50 41.99 0.81
N LYS A 175 -41.45 41.47 -0.42
CA LYS A 175 -42.37 41.88 -1.49
C LYS A 175 -43.82 41.57 -1.18
N GLU A 176 -44.12 40.37 -0.67
CA GLU A 176 -45.48 39.96 -0.28
C GLU A 176 -46.03 40.87 0.84
N ASP A 177 -45.22 41.20 1.84
CA ASP A 177 -45.62 42.08 2.94
C ASP A 177 -45.84 43.53 2.47
N LEU A 178 -44.99 44.02 1.58
CA LEU A 178 -45.09 45.37 1.02
C LEU A 178 -46.31 45.51 0.08
N GLU A 179 -46.68 44.46 -0.64
CA GLU A 179 -47.95 44.39 -1.39
C GLU A 179 -49.16 44.38 -0.47
N ARG A 180 -49.15 43.58 0.62
CA ARG A 180 -50.24 43.56 1.60
C ARG A 180 -50.45 44.92 2.26
N GLU A 181 -49.38 45.61 2.62
CA GLU A 181 -49.47 46.93 3.23
C GLU A 181 -50.01 47.97 2.24
N LYS A 182 -49.58 47.92 0.97
CA LYS A 182 -50.17 48.77 -0.09
C LYS A 182 -51.66 48.52 -0.25
N GLU A 183 -52.09 47.26 -0.22
CA GLU A 183 -53.51 46.91 -0.34
C GLU A 183 -54.32 47.39 0.88
N ARG A 184 -53.77 47.30 2.10
CA ARG A 184 -54.39 47.85 3.31
C ARG A 184 -54.53 49.37 3.23
N VAL A 185 -53.47 50.08 2.89
CA VAL A 185 -53.52 51.56 2.74
C VAL A 185 -54.54 51.97 1.68
N LYS A 186 -54.64 51.23 0.57
CA LYS A 186 -55.64 51.48 -0.47
C LYS A 186 -57.07 51.27 0.05
N LYS A 187 -57.33 50.15 0.75
CA LYS A 187 -58.64 49.88 1.36
C LYS A 187 -59.01 50.91 2.42
N ASP A 188 -58.07 51.32 3.25
CA ASP A 188 -58.30 52.34 4.27
C ASP A 188 -58.59 53.71 3.65
N ALA A 189 -57.91 54.07 2.55
CA ALA A 189 -58.20 55.29 1.79
C ALA A 189 -59.58 55.23 1.11
N GLU A 190 -59.95 54.10 0.51
CA GLU A 190 -61.28 53.88 -0.09
C GLU A 190 -62.39 53.96 0.97
N ASN A 191 -62.19 53.34 2.13
CA ASN A 191 -63.13 53.39 3.26
C ASN A 191 -63.27 54.82 3.81
N ALA A 192 -62.16 55.56 3.94
CA ALA A 192 -62.19 56.96 4.39
C ALA A 192 -62.93 57.86 3.38
N ALA A 193 -62.71 57.66 2.07
CA ALA A 193 -63.42 58.39 1.03
C ALA A 193 -64.93 58.12 1.06
N ARG A 194 -65.32 56.84 1.21
CA ARG A 194 -66.73 56.44 1.35
C ARG A 194 -67.37 57.01 2.62
N GLN A 195 -66.66 57.01 3.74
CA GLN A 195 -67.16 57.62 4.98
C GLN A 195 -67.36 59.13 4.82
N ALA A 196 -66.41 59.82 4.18
CA ALA A 196 -66.54 61.25 3.89
C ALA A 196 -67.72 61.56 2.96
N GLU A 197 -68.07 60.67 2.03
CA GLU A 197 -69.24 60.80 1.17
C GLU A 197 -70.55 60.57 1.92
N LEU A 198 -70.62 59.53 2.76
CA LEU A 198 -71.75 59.28 3.66
C LEU A 198 -71.99 60.43 4.63
N ASP A 199 -70.92 61.01 5.19
CA ASP A 199 -71.02 62.16 6.10
C ASP A 199 -71.53 63.41 5.37
N LYS A 200 -71.15 63.61 4.09
CA LYS A 200 -71.71 64.68 3.24
C LYS A 200 -73.19 64.46 2.94
N GLU A 201 -73.58 63.23 2.55
CA GLU A 201 -74.99 62.90 2.31
C GLU A 201 -75.85 63.11 3.55
N LYS A 202 -75.35 62.66 4.71
CA LYS A 202 -76.02 62.87 5.99
C LYS A 202 -76.12 64.34 6.36
N ALA A 203 -75.08 65.14 6.14
CA ALA A 203 -75.15 66.58 6.35
C ALA A 203 -76.18 67.26 5.43
N VAL A 204 -76.28 66.83 4.17
CA VAL A 204 -77.32 67.31 3.24
C VAL A 204 -78.71 66.89 3.70
N GLN A 205 -78.87 65.66 4.18
CA GLN A 205 -80.15 65.14 4.68
C GLN A 205 -80.57 65.86 5.97
N ASP A 206 -79.66 66.07 6.92
CA ASP A 206 -79.93 66.82 8.16
C ASP A 206 -80.36 68.27 7.85
N VAL A 207 -79.79 68.90 6.81
CA VAL A 207 -80.23 70.22 6.34
C VAL A 207 -81.64 70.16 5.73
N LYS A 208 -81.97 69.12 4.95
CA LYS A 208 -83.31 68.93 4.41
C LYS A 208 -84.34 68.66 5.51
N ASP A 209 -84.04 67.76 6.43
CA ASP A 209 -84.92 67.38 7.53
C ASP A 209 -85.15 68.58 8.47
N LYS A 210 -84.12 69.42 8.69
CA LYS A 210 -84.27 70.69 9.43
C LYS A 210 -85.13 71.68 8.66
N ALA A 211 -84.94 71.84 7.35
CA ALA A 211 -85.79 72.70 6.53
C ALA A 211 -87.25 72.20 6.47
N GLU A 212 -87.48 70.89 6.48
CA GLU A 212 -88.82 70.30 6.49
C GLU A 212 -89.49 70.41 7.87
N SER A 213 -88.74 70.22 8.95
CA SER A 213 -89.17 70.48 10.33
C SER A 213 -89.53 71.95 10.54
N ASP A 214 -88.70 72.88 10.05
CA ASP A 214 -88.98 74.31 10.09
C ASP A 214 -90.21 74.65 9.24
N ARG A 215 -90.40 74.00 8.08
CA ARG A 215 -91.63 74.13 7.26
C ARG A 215 -92.87 73.58 7.96
N GLN A 216 -92.77 72.45 8.66
CA GLN A 216 -93.88 71.87 9.42
C GLN A 216 -94.23 72.71 10.65
N LYS A 217 -93.24 73.28 11.35
CA LYS A 217 -93.46 74.24 12.43
C LYS A 217 -94.15 75.50 11.92
N PHE A 218 -93.71 76.05 10.79
CA PHE A 218 -94.35 77.21 10.16
C PHE A 218 -95.81 76.92 9.75
N LEU A 219 -96.11 75.72 9.23
CA LEU A 219 -97.47 75.29 8.89
C LEU A 219 -98.36 75.06 10.12
N LYS A 220 -97.80 74.60 11.25
CA LYS A 220 -98.52 74.50 12.53
C LYS A 220 -98.80 75.88 13.13
N GLU A 221 -97.83 76.79 13.10
CA GLU A 221 -98.01 78.18 13.55
C GLU A 221 -99.00 78.97 12.68
N GLN A 222 -99.16 78.63 11.39
CA GLN A 222 -100.24 79.17 10.56
C GLN A 222 -101.61 78.61 10.96
N LYS A 223 -101.71 77.31 11.27
CA LYS A 223 -102.98 76.71 11.71
C LYS A 223 -103.43 77.17 13.10
N GLU A 224 -102.50 77.46 14.02
CA GLU A 224 -102.83 78.02 15.35
C GLU A 224 -103.15 79.53 15.31
N LYS A 225 -102.99 80.20 14.16
CA LYS A 225 -103.41 81.61 13.96
C LYS A 225 -104.74 81.76 13.22
N ASP A 226 -105.29 80.66 12.70
CA ASP A 226 -106.55 80.62 11.95
C ASP A 226 -107.71 79.96 12.74
N ASP A 227 -107.50 79.55 14.00
CA ASP A 227 -108.52 79.13 14.99
C ASP A 227 -108.54 80.11 16.20
#